data_AF-A0A821XZF8-F1
#
_entry.id   AF-A0A821XZF8-F1
#
_cell.length_a   1.000
_cell.length_b   1.000
_cell.length_c   1.000
_cell.angle_alpha   90.00
_cell.angle_beta   90.00
_cell.angle_gamma   90.00
#
_symmetry.space_group_name_H-M   'P 1'
#
loop_
_entity.id
_entity.type
_entity.pdbx_description
1 polymer ?
#
loop_
_entity_poly.entity_id
_entity_poly.type
_entity_poly.pdbx_seq_one_letter_code
_entity_poly.pdbx_strand_id
1 'polypeptide(L)'
;MEIWATSWSERWIDRPPSSGRETEHFQMLAQFFDHYQSQALKHYCSKNDQADPIGYSQFILTSLTIICAMHHKLCQDQRFERLKFHCIDIPNMIVLFEYLVLLNREDMIRARSLYDYFQKFTHQSNPDILTDIEAENSFGVYFASHSTKMTNILRKIQTQSEQDKKDKIQEVQKAKDKYTRLMNSINGCPCTCYGELYSNQCRRCRIEQQADSIGVSIYECPIPSKRASALAVMFELRMPIEVRCYRDVVWQFANRFQLQPVNRMYEWLKVRPHSNKLESYFTGPNNSKVKLVSSTNSITQSHGADPSIALAAIDDFLYENSLQVELSPTHALTFQDERRLLTPQLNHPDYKHLQFSIESTQFVQNRVIAELSQTEQKLKPNQLIEFGSFRSGHRLQWWNLLTILELDSLSLGEESVAILIIHSILQYGPVTENPDELVSKWCPESHRQLLDDHFVDELILRLNRHLDECTSLWQNELVLVVITIITMRILTVCNSTREEKVADLALKCRRIGEKWIDLISTSIQTISSSRFDEIENLRRAMVT
;
A
#
# COMPACT_ATOMS: atom_id res chain seq x y z
N MET A 1 3.84 18.73 -4.45
CA MET A 1 3.31 17.95 -3.32
C MET A 1 4.43 17.23 -2.57
N GLU A 2 5.33 16.55 -3.28
CA GLU A 2 6.35 15.69 -2.66
C GLU A 2 7.44 16.46 -1.90
N ILE A 3 7.96 17.55 -2.47
CA ILE A 3 8.90 18.46 -1.79
C ILE A 3 8.30 19.02 -0.49
N TRP A 4 6.99 19.30 -0.49
CA TRP A 4 6.30 19.74 0.72
C TRP A 4 6.25 18.62 1.75
N ALA A 5 5.90 17.40 1.35
CA ALA A 5 5.81 16.27 2.26
C ALA A 5 7.16 15.95 2.93
N THR A 6 8.26 15.96 2.17
CA THR A 6 9.60 15.72 2.72
C THR A 6 10.04 16.82 3.67
N SER A 7 10.07 18.07 3.20
CA SER A 7 10.53 19.22 3.99
C SER A 7 9.67 19.51 5.23
N TRP A 8 8.35 19.26 5.14
CA TRP A 8 7.44 19.42 6.27
C TRP A 8 7.63 18.29 7.29
N SER A 9 7.79 17.04 6.85
CA SER A 9 7.95 15.89 7.75
C SER A 9 9.21 16.00 8.60
N GLU A 10 10.34 16.38 7.99
CA GLU A 10 11.61 16.61 8.72
C GLU A 10 11.45 17.69 9.80
N ARG A 11 10.90 18.84 9.43
CA ARG A 11 10.65 19.96 10.36
C ARG A 11 9.68 19.60 11.48
N TRP A 12 8.72 18.72 11.21
CA TRP A 12 7.76 18.29 12.22
C TRP A 12 8.40 17.30 13.18
N ILE A 13 9.12 16.27 12.69
CA ILE A 13 9.80 15.24 13.50
C ILE A 13 10.68 15.86 14.59
N ASP A 14 11.42 16.93 14.28
CA ASP A 14 12.35 17.56 15.23
C ASP A 14 11.67 18.39 16.35
N ARG A 15 10.39 18.73 16.21
CA ARG A 15 9.67 19.53 17.22
C ARG A 15 9.15 18.66 18.36
N PRO A 16 9.28 19.04 19.64
CA PRO A 16 8.67 18.28 20.73
C PRO A 16 7.14 18.25 20.57
N PRO A 17 6.46 17.16 20.99
CA PRO A 17 5.00 17.07 20.93
C PRO A 17 4.36 18.25 21.67
N SER A 18 3.54 19.03 20.97
CA SER A 18 2.83 20.18 21.54
C SER A 18 1.35 19.86 21.75
N SER A 19 0.89 19.84 23.00
CA SER A 19 -0.42 19.28 23.41
C SER A 19 -1.66 19.94 22.79
N GLY A 20 -1.51 21.06 22.06
CA GLY A 20 -2.62 21.78 21.44
C GLY A 20 -2.74 21.66 19.91
N ARG A 21 -1.65 21.37 19.19
CA ARG A 21 -1.66 21.37 17.70
C ARG A 21 -1.37 20.01 17.05
N GLU A 22 -0.91 19.01 17.80
CA GLU A 22 -0.58 17.72 17.19
C GLU A 22 -1.78 17.08 16.49
N THR A 23 -2.96 17.08 17.12
CA THR A 23 -4.18 16.57 16.48
C THR A 23 -4.43 17.20 15.10
N GLU A 24 -4.28 18.52 14.96
CA GLU A 24 -4.47 19.24 13.70
C GLU A 24 -3.45 18.80 12.65
N HIS A 25 -2.18 18.59 13.05
CA HIS A 25 -1.13 18.09 12.15
C HIS A 25 -1.43 16.68 11.62
N PHE A 26 -1.87 15.76 12.49
CA PHE A 26 -2.26 14.40 12.08
C PHE A 26 -3.43 14.40 11.10
N GLN A 27 -4.44 15.24 11.35
CA GLN A 27 -5.59 15.39 10.45
C GLN A 27 -5.19 16.01 9.11
N MET A 28 -4.35 17.05 9.11
CA MET A 28 -3.85 17.69 7.90
C MET A 28 -3.04 16.70 7.05
N LEU A 29 -2.16 15.89 7.67
CA LEU A 29 -1.40 14.86 6.96
C LEU A 29 -2.29 13.79 6.37
N ALA A 30 -3.29 13.30 7.11
CA ALA A 30 -4.22 12.30 6.59
C ALA A 30 -5.00 12.83 5.38
N GLN A 31 -5.47 14.08 5.43
CA GLN A 31 -6.16 14.73 4.31
C GLN A 31 -5.22 14.95 3.11
N PHE A 32 -4.00 15.40 3.38
CA PHE A 32 -2.98 15.56 2.34
C PHE A 32 -2.67 14.22 1.67
N PHE A 33 -2.48 13.16 2.45
CA PHE A 33 -2.18 11.82 1.96
C PHE A 33 -3.29 11.28 1.05
N ASP A 34 -4.56 11.49 1.43
CA ASP A 34 -5.70 11.07 0.62
C ASP A 34 -5.70 11.74 -0.78
N HIS A 35 -5.43 13.05 -0.82
CA HIS A 35 -5.31 13.79 -2.07
C HIS A 35 -4.06 13.35 -2.86
N TYR A 36 -2.91 13.26 -2.19
CA TYR A 36 -1.63 12.90 -2.81
C TYR A 36 -1.68 11.53 -3.45
N GLN A 37 -2.12 10.48 -2.73
CA GLN A 37 -2.20 9.13 -3.26
C GLN A 37 -3.09 9.07 -4.50
N SER A 38 -4.25 9.72 -4.48
CA SER A 38 -5.17 9.75 -5.62
C SER A 38 -4.52 10.38 -6.87
N GLN A 39 -3.81 11.50 -6.70
CA GLN A 39 -3.14 12.18 -7.81
C GLN A 39 -1.91 11.41 -8.30
N ALA A 40 -1.06 10.97 -7.37
CA ALA A 40 0.18 10.25 -7.68
C ALA A 40 -0.10 8.95 -8.43
N LEU A 41 -1.05 8.13 -7.96
CA LEU A 41 -1.39 6.87 -8.65
C LEU A 41 -2.02 7.10 -10.01
N LYS A 42 -2.84 8.15 -10.18
CA LYS A 42 -3.37 8.52 -11.50
C LYS A 42 -2.27 8.95 -12.47
N HIS A 43 -1.26 9.64 -11.96
CA HIS A 43 -0.16 10.15 -12.75
C HIS A 43 0.85 9.06 -13.11
N TYR A 44 1.31 8.27 -12.14
CA TYR A 44 2.38 7.29 -12.30
C TYR A 44 1.90 5.89 -12.72
N CYS A 45 0.63 5.56 -12.50
CA CYS A 45 0.08 4.23 -12.78
C CYS A 45 -1.09 4.28 -13.79
N SER A 46 -1.08 5.26 -14.71
CA SER A 46 -2.19 5.48 -15.65
C SER A 46 -2.51 4.23 -16.50
N LYS A 47 -3.79 4.01 -16.79
CA LYS A 47 -4.30 2.79 -17.45
C LYS A 47 -3.92 2.64 -18.94
N ASN A 48 -3.27 3.63 -19.55
CA ASN A 48 -3.17 3.74 -21.01
C ASN A 48 -1.79 3.49 -21.62
N ASP A 49 -0.77 3.14 -20.85
CA ASP A 49 0.42 2.35 -21.25
C ASP A 49 1.55 2.61 -20.25
N GLN A 50 2.18 1.52 -19.79
CA GLN A 50 3.36 1.40 -18.92
C GLN A 50 3.39 2.30 -17.67
N ALA A 51 3.38 1.65 -16.49
CA ALA A 51 3.64 2.34 -15.23
C ALA A 51 5.01 3.04 -15.28
N ASP A 52 5.09 4.26 -14.74
CA ASP A 52 6.33 4.99 -14.56
C ASP A 52 7.06 4.46 -13.31
N PRO A 53 8.13 3.65 -13.45
CA PRO A 53 8.79 3.04 -12.30
C PRO A 53 9.47 4.07 -11.39
N ILE A 54 9.95 5.18 -11.96
CA ILE A 54 10.62 6.26 -11.24
C ILE A 54 9.58 7.00 -10.40
N GLY A 55 8.50 7.46 -11.05
CA GLY A 55 7.40 8.13 -10.37
C GLY A 55 6.73 7.27 -9.31
N TYR A 56 6.55 5.97 -9.57
CA TYR A 56 5.99 5.05 -8.58
C TYR A 56 6.93 4.83 -7.39
N SER A 57 8.25 4.77 -7.62
CA SER A 57 9.25 4.70 -6.54
C SER A 57 9.19 5.95 -5.66
N GLN A 58 9.02 7.12 -6.28
CA GLN A 58 8.87 8.39 -5.59
C GLN A 58 7.58 8.47 -4.76
N PHE A 59 6.48 7.91 -5.28
CA PHE A 59 5.23 7.74 -4.54
C PHE A 59 5.43 6.86 -3.29
N ILE A 60 6.12 5.72 -3.42
CA ILE A 60 6.42 4.83 -2.29
C ILE A 60 7.26 5.58 -1.24
N LEU A 61 8.38 6.19 -1.62
CA LEU A 61 9.25 6.90 -0.69
C LEU A 61 8.53 8.04 0.04
N THR A 62 7.72 8.82 -0.66
CA THR A 62 6.96 9.91 -0.07
C THR A 62 5.90 9.39 0.90
N SER A 63 5.21 8.32 0.55
CA SER A 63 4.21 7.68 1.42
C SER A 63 4.83 7.13 2.70
N LEU A 64 5.94 6.42 2.57
CA LEU A 64 6.69 5.87 3.70
C LEU A 64 7.31 6.96 4.57
N THR A 65 7.71 8.10 3.99
CA THR A 65 8.16 9.28 4.75
C THR A 65 7.04 9.81 5.67
N ILE A 66 5.82 9.94 5.15
CA ILE A 66 4.66 10.41 5.92
C ILE A 66 4.32 9.41 7.04
N ILE A 67 4.25 8.11 6.72
CA ILE A 67 4.00 7.04 7.69
C ILE A 67 5.05 7.04 8.79
N CYS A 68 6.34 7.13 8.43
CA CYS A 68 7.45 7.20 9.37
C CYS A 68 7.31 8.41 10.31
N ALA A 69 7.04 9.60 9.76
CA ALA A 69 6.86 10.82 10.55
C ALA A 69 5.72 10.72 11.55
N MET A 70 4.56 10.22 11.12
CA MET A 70 3.39 10.01 11.98
C MET A 70 3.67 8.99 13.08
N HIS A 71 4.27 7.84 12.73
CA HIS A 71 4.62 6.80 13.70
C HIS A 71 5.63 7.32 14.74
N HIS A 72 6.68 8.02 14.27
CA HIS A 72 7.71 8.57 15.12
C HIS A 72 7.12 9.55 16.14
N LYS A 73 6.19 10.40 15.69
CA LYS A 73 5.49 11.35 16.56
C LYS A 73 4.60 10.68 17.60
N LEU A 74 3.86 9.65 17.21
CA LEU A 74 3.09 8.86 18.18
C LEU A 74 4.01 8.22 19.22
N CYS A 75 5.16 7.68 18.80
CA CYS A 75 6.15 7.10 19.72
C CYS A 75 6.78 8.12 20.69
N GLN A 76 6.86 9.40 20.32
CA GLN A 76 7.34 10.47 21.20
C GLN A 76 6.30 10.92 22.24
N ASP A 77 5.01 10.72 21.97
CA ASP A 77 3.93 11.03 22.90
C ASP A 77 3.80 9.94 23.97
N GLN A 78 3.91 10.32 25.25
CA GLN A 78 3.79 9.39 26.38
C GLN A 78 2.47 8.60 26.38
N ARG A 79 1.39 9.16 25.81
CA ARG A 79 0.11 8.45 25.70
C ARG A 79 0.21 7.23 24.78
N PHE A 80 1.08 7.25 23.78
CA PHE A 80 1.15 6.24 22.73
C PHE A 80 2.53 5.56 22.63
N GLU A 81 3.41 5.79 23.61
CA GLU A 81 4.79 5.30 23.61
C GLU A 81 4.93 3.79 23.38
N ARG A 82 3.88 3.03 23.75
CA ARG A 82 3.84 1.58 23.56
C ARG A 82 4.00 1.17 22.10
N LEU A 83 3.62 2.02 21.13
CA LEU A 83 3.81 1.76 19.69
C LEU A 83 5.25 1.42 19.33
N LYS A 84 6.25 1.84 20.12
CA LYS A 84 7.66 1.43 19.96
C LYS A 84 7.88 -0.08 19.97
N PHE A 85 6.98 -0.82 20.60
CA PHE A 85 7.05 -2.27 20.77
C PHE A 85 6.05 -3.02 19.87
N HIS A 86 5.36 -2.33 18.96
CA HIS A 86 4.44 -2.93 18.00
C HIS A 86 5.13 -3.07 16.65
N CYS A 87 4.84 -4.16 15.95
CA CYS A 87 5.33 -4.30 14.60
C CYS A 87 4.61 -3.35 13.64
N ILE A 88 5.29 -3.04 12.53
CA ILE A 88 4.70 -2.33 11.39
C ILE A 88 4.70 -3.33 10.25
N ASP A 89 3.57 -4.01 10.06
CA ASP A 89 3.44 -5.11 9.11
C ASP A 89 2.73 -4.64 7.84
N ILE A 90 3.49 -3.95 6.99
CA ILE A 90 3.06 -3.61 5.64
C ILE A 90 3.59 -4.69 4.68
N PRO A 91 2.71 -5.47 4.01
CA PRO A 91 3.13 -6.60 3.19
C PRO A 91 4.20 -6.24 2.16
N ASN A 92 5.23 -7.07 2.08
CA ASN A 92 6.37 -6.95 1.16
C ASN A 92 7.20 -5.66 1.25
N MET A 93 6.89 -4.74 2.17
CA MET A 93 7.47 -3.40 2.21
C MET A 93 9.00 -3.39 2.24
N ILE A 94 9.61 -4.23 3.06
CA ILE A 94 11.08 -4.30 3.19
C ILE A 94 11.72 -4.73 1.87
N VAL A 95 11.14 -5.74 1.20
CA VAL A 95 11.68 -6.25 -0.07
C VAL A 95 11.46 -5.24 -1.21
N LEU A 96 10.39 -4.43 -1.17
CA LEU A 96 10.14 -3.40 -2.18
C LEU A 96 11.26 -2.36 -2.31
N PHE A 97 12.01 -2.09 -1.24
CA PHE A 97 13.15 -1.17 -1.29
C PHE A 97 14.17 -1.57 -2.34
N GLU A 98 14.38 -2.87 -2.56
CA GLU A 98 15.32 -3.38 -3.56
C GLU A 98 14.91 -3.02 -5.00
N TYR A 99 13.62 -2.82 -5.21
CA TYR A 99 13.04 -2.60 -6.54
C TYR A 99 12.86 -1.11 -6.87
N LEU A 100 13.05 -0.21 -5.91
CA LEU A 100 12.92 1.23 -6.13
C LEU A 100 13.91 1.73 -7.19
N VAL A 101 13.45 2.62 -8.05
CA VAL A 101 14.23 3.27 -9.11
C VAL A 101 14.47 4.72 -8.70
N LEU A 102 15.70 5.04 -8.28
CA LEU A 102 15.99 6.25 -7.48
C LEU A 102 16.98 7.19 -8.18
N LEU A 103 16.53 8.29 -8.76
CA LEU A 103 17.37 9.14 -9.62
C LEU A 103 18.54 9.85 -8.90
N ASN A 104 18.33 10.33 -7.67
CA ASN A 104 19.26 11.25 -7.00
C ASN A 104 19.78 10.69 -5.66
N ARG A 105 20.82 11.34 -5.12
CA ARG A 105 21.50 10.92 -3.87
C ARG A 105 20.57 11.02 -2.66
N GLU A 106 19.77 12.08 -2.59
CA GLU A 106 18.84 12.33 -1.48
C GLU A 106 17.82 11.19 -1.34
N ASP A 107 17.29 10.72 -2.47
CA ASP A 107 16.36 9.60 -2.51
C ASP A 107 17.00 8.28 -2.10
N MET A 108 18.26 8.03 -2.48
CA MET A 108 19.00 6.85 -2.02
C MET A 108 19.26 6.88 -0.51
N ILE A 109 19.62 8.05 0.05
CA ILE A 109 19.79 8.26 1.50
C ILE A 109 18.46 8.08 2.23
N ARG A 110 17.38 8.64 1.68
CA ARG A 110 16.03 8.53 2.22
C ARG A 110 15.55 7.09 2.20
N ALA A 111 15.76 6.37 1.11
CA ALA A 111 15.43 4.95 0.97
C ALA A 111 16.12 4.12 2.05
N ARG A 112 17.44 4.31 2.26
CA ARG A 112 18.17 3.64 3.35
C ARG A 112 17.57 3.98 4.72
N SER A 113 17.37 5.26 5.00
CA SER A 113 16.90 5.72 6.31
C SER A 113 15.51 5.16 6.65
N LEU A 114 14.62 5.09 5.66
CA LEU A 114 13.30 4.49 5.82
C LEU A 114 13.38 2.97 5.97
N TYR A 115 14.20 2.29 5.17
CA TYR A 115 14.46 0.86 5.33
C TYR A 115 14.92 0.55 6.76
N ASP A 116 15.94 1.27 7.26
CA ASP A 116 16.47 1.10 8.62
C ASP A 116 15.44 1.38 9.69
N TYR A 117 14.55 2.36 9.45
CA TYR A 117 13.47 2.67 10.38
C TYR A 117 12.47 1.51 10.45
N PHE A 118 11.92 1.09 9.31
CA PHE A 118 10.88 0.07 9.28
C PHE A 118 11.39 -1.33 9.63
N GLN A 119 12.63 -1.67 9.27
CA GLN A 119 13.25 -2.95 9.64
C GLN A 119 13.40 -3.09 11.16
N LYS A 120 13.50 -2.01 11.93
CA LYS A 120 13.47 -2.08 13.41
C LYS A 120 12.09 -2.50 13.93
N PHE A 121 11.04 -2.23 13.17
CA PHE A 121 9.66 -2.54 13.56
C PHE A 121 9.19 -3.91 13.06
N THR A 122 9.81 -4.50 12.03
CA THR A 122 9.44 -5.84 11.57
C THR A 122 9.66 -6.94 12.63
N HIS A 123 10.66 -6.76 13.51
CA HIS A 123 11.03 -7.72 14.55
C HIS A 123 10.41 -7.44 15.93
N GLN A 124 9.45 -6.52 16.02
CA GLN A 124 8.81 -6.20 17.30
C GLN A 124 7.84 -7.32 17.71
N SER A 125 7.71 -7.53 19.02
CA SER A 125 6.99 -8.69 19.57
C SER A 125 5.47 -8.52 19.63
N ASN A 126 4.95 -7.29 19.58
CA ASN A 126 3.50 -7.06 19.66
C ASN A 126 2.91 -6.85 18.26
N PRO A 127 1.63 -7.22 18.04
CA PRO A 127 0.99 -7.15 16.73
C PRO A 127 0.92 -5.74 16.14
N ASP A 128 0.76 -5.66 14.81
CA ASP A 128 0.55 -4.41 14.08
C ASP A 128 -0.79 -3.78 14.46
N ILE A 129 -0.91 -2.47 14.27
CA ILE A 129 -2.14 -1.73 14.61
C ILE A 129 -3.38 -2.13 13.78
N LEU A 130 -3.18 -2.85 12.67
CA LEU A 130 -4.21 -3.37 11.77
C LEU A 130 -4.48 -4.87 11.95
N THR A 131 -3.67 -5.61 12.71
CA THR A 131 -3.79 -7.08 12.86
C THR A 131 -3.94 -7.50 14.32
N ASP A 132 -4.48 -8.71 14.54
CA ASP A 132 -4.67 -9.33 15.86
C ASP A 132 -5.18 -8.39 16.96
N ILE A 133 -6.19 -7.56 16.63
CA ILE A 133 -6.66 -6.49 17.51
C ILE A 133 -7.25 -7.00 18.84
N GLU A 134 -7.60 -8.29 18.92
CA GLU A 134 -8.11 -8.94 20.12
C GLU A 134 -7.03 -9.57 21.02
N ALA A 135 -5.75 -9.53 20.63
CA ALA A 135 -4.67 -10.03 21.45
C ALA A 135 -4.46 -9.15 22.69
N GLU A 136 -4.13 -9.75 23.85
CA GLU A 136 -3.91 -9.01 25.11
C GLU A 136 -2.75 -8.01 24.99
N ASN A 137 -1.77 -8.30 24.14
CA ASN A 137 -0.64 -7.43 23.87
C ASN A 137 -0.87 -6.47 22.70
N SER A 138 -2.03 -6.50 22.03
CA SER A 138 -2.38 -5.55 20.95
C SER A 138 -2.43 -4.13 21.49
N PHE A 139 -2.17 -3.14 20.63
CA PHE A 139 -2.06 -1.75 21.06
C PHE A 139 -3.38 -1.26 21.66
N GLY A 140 -4.49 -1.56 20.99
CA GLY A 140 -5.82 -1.13 21.39
C GLY A 140 -6.27 -1.70 22.72
N VAL A 141 -6.06 -3.01 22.93
CA VAL A 141 -6.43 -3.70 24.19
C VAL A 141 -5.61 -3.14 25.35
N TYR A 142 -4.30 -3.01 25.17
CA TYR A 142 -3.44 -2.43 26.21
C TYR A 142 -3.85 -0.99 26.52
N PHE A 143 -4.00 -0.14 25.50
CA PHE A 143 -4.36 1.26 25.68
C PHE A 143 -5.70 1.41 26.40
N ALA A 144 -6.72 0.64 25.99
CA ALA A 144 -8.03 0.67 26.63
C ALA A 144 -8.00 0.20 28.08
N SER A 145 -7.21 -0.84 28.39
CA SER A 145 -7.09 -1.36 29.76
C SER A 145 -6.45 -0.36 30.74
N HIS A 146 -5.56 0.52 30.26
CA HIS A 146 -4.89 1.55 31.06
C HIS A 146 -5.62 2.91 31.03
N SER A 147 -6.70 3.03 30.26
CA SER A 147 -7.51 4.23 30.19
C SER A 147 -8.69 4.16 31.16
N THR A 148 -8.61 4.94 32.25
CA THR A 148 -9.71 5.07 33.23
C THR A 148 -11.02 5.49 32.57
N LYS A 149 -10.95 6.32 31.52
CA LYS A 149 -12.13 6.77 30.77
C LYS A 149 -12.78 5.62 30.01
N MET A 150 -12.00 4.84 29.24
CA MET A 150 -12.51 3.72 28.46
C MET A 150 -13.03 2.60 29.36
N THR A 151 -12.29 2.24 30.42
CA THR A 151 -12.70 1.22 31.39
C THR A 151 -13.98 1.60 32.15
N ASN A 152 -14.17 2.88 32.49
CA ASN A 152 -15.42 3.35 33.10
C ASN A 152 -16.61 3.28 32.14
N ILE A 153 -16.42 3.57 30.85
CA ILE A 153 -17.47 3.43 29.83
C ILE A 153 -17.81 1.95 29.65
N LEU A 154 -16.81 1.08 29.52
CA LEU A 154 -17.00 -0.36 29.41
C LEU A 154 -17.80 -0.91 30.59
N ARG A 155 -17.45 -0.51 31.83
CA ARG A 155 -18.19 -0.90 33.04
C ARG A 155 -19.64 -0.44 32.98
N LYS A 156 -19.91 0.79 32.55
CA LYS A 156 -21.29 1.30 32.39
C LYS A 156 -22.09 0.46 31.39
N ILE A 157 -21.50 0.10 30.25
CA ILE A 157 -22.14 -0.75 29.23
C ILE A 157 -22.43 -2.14 29.80
N GLN A 158 -21.47 -2.72 30.53
CA GLN A 158 -21.63 -4.04 31.16
C GLN A 158 -22.72 -4.03 32.24
N THR A 159 -22.75 -3.04 33.12
CA THR A 159 -23.81 -2.88 34.13
C THR A 159 -25.19 -2.69 33.49
N GLN A 160 -25.28 -1.89 32.42
CA GLN A 160 -26.54 -1.75 31.68
C GLN A 160 -26.94 -3.07 31.02
N SER A 161 -25.97 -3.83 30.48
CA SER A 161 -26.24 -5.13 29.86
C SER A 161 -26.74 -6.16 30.88
N GLU A 162 -26.21 -6.17 32.10
CA GLU A 162 -26.72 -6.99 33.20
C GLU A 162 -28.15 -6.62 33.60
N GLN A 163 -28.47 -5.32 33.62
CA GLN A 163 -29.83 -4.86 33.88
C GLN A 163 -30.78 -5.27 32.75
N ASP A 164 -30.40 -5.05 31.49
CA ASP A 164 -31.20 -5.45 30.33
C ASP A 164 -31.46 -6.98 30.32
N LYS A 165 -30.46 -7.79 30.70
CA LYS A 165 -30.62 -9.25 30.84
C LYS A 165 -31.67 -9.59 31.90
N LYS A 166 -31.65 -8.93 33.06
CA LYS A 166 -32.66 -9.12 34.12
C LYS A 166 -34.06 -8.71 33.65
N ASP A 167 -34.15 -7.59 32.95
CA ASP A 167 -35.43 -7.09 32.42
C ASP A 167 -35.99 -8.05 31.36
N LYS A 168 -35.12 -8.60 30.49
CA LYS A 168 -35.50 -9.63 29.51
C LYS A 168 -35.96 -10.92 30.19
N ILE A 169 -35.29 -11.38 31.25
CA ILE A 169 -35.73 -12.55 32.02
C ILE A 169 -37.16 -12.32 32.57
N GLN A 170 -37.44 -11.14 33.12
CA GLN A 170 -38.77 -10.81 33.63
C GLN A 170 -39.82 -10.72 32.50
N GLU A 171 -39.46 -10.17 31.34
CA GLU A 171 -40.31 -10.13 30.15
C GLU A 171 -40.69 -11.54 29.68
N VAL A 172 -39.70 -12.43 29.53
CA VAL A 172 -39.91 -13.82 29.12
C VAL A 172 -40.75 -14.58 30.15
N GLN A 173 -40.49 -14.39 31.45
CA GLN A 173 -41.29 -15.03 32.50
C GLN A 173 -42.76 -14.58 32.44
N LYS A 174 -43.02 -13.28 32.30
CA LYS A 174 -44.39 -12.76 32.14
C LYS A 174 -45.08 -13.33 30.90
N ALA A 175 -44.36 -13.48 29.79
CA ALA A 175 -44.87 -14.09 28.57
C ALA A 175 -45.20 -15.58 28.75
N LYS A 176 -44.33 -16.35 29.42
CA LYS A 176 -44.58 -17.75 29.79
C LYS A 176 -45.76 -17.92 30.73
N ASP A 177 -45.90 -17.07 31.73
CA ASP A 177 -47.04 -17.09 32.65
C ASP A 177 -48.35 -16.78 31.93
N LYS A 178 -48.31 -15.87 30.95
CA LYS A 178 -49.46 -15.53 30.09
C LYS A 178 -49.83 -16.71 29.19
N TYR A 179 -48.83 -17.35 28.55
CA TYR A 179 -49.03 -18.54 27.74
C TYR A 179 -49.66 -19.67 28.56
N THR A 180 -49.10 -19.97 29.73
CA THR A 180 -49.61 -21.00 30.65
C THR A 180 -51.05 -20.71 31.09
N ARG A 181 -51.37 -19.43 31.40
CA ARG A 181 -52.74 -19.02 31.73
C ARG A 181 -53.73 -19.23 30.57
N LEU A 182 -53.34 -18.88 29.34
CA LEU A 182 -54.17 -19.10 28.16
C LEU A 182 -54.40 -20.60 27.92
N MET A 183 -53.35 -21.42 27.98
CA MET A 183 -53.45 -22.88 27.80
C MET A 183 -54.28 -23.55 28.89
N ASN A 184 -54.16 -23.12 30.15
CA ASN A 184 -55.00 -23.61 31.24
C ASN A 184 -56.48 -23.21 31.05
N SER A 185 -56.77 -22.05 30.45
CA SER A 185 -58.15 -21.57 30.24
C SER A 185 -58.94 -22.34 29.18
N ILE A 186 -58.24 -23.10 28.33
CA ILE A 186 -58.84 -23.99 27.31
C ILE A 186 -58.73 -25.46 27.68
N ASN A 187 -58.16 -25.78 28.84
CA ASN A 187 -58.08 -27.15 29.32
C ASN A 187 -59.50 -27.71 29.52
N GLY A 188 -59.84 -28.80 28.82
CA GLY A 188 -61.20 -29.36 28.79
C GLY A 188 -62.20 -28.63 27.89
N CYS A 189 -61.80 -27.60 27.13
CA CYS A 189 -62.67 -26.97 26.13
C CYS A 189 -62.60 -27.76 24.80
N PRO A 190 -63.71 -28.35 24.30
CA PRO A 190 -63.69 -29.07 23.04
C PRO A 190 -63.56 -28.11 21.86
N CYS A 191 -62.79 -28.53 20.84
CA CYS A 191 -62.73 -27.81 19.58
C CYS A 191 -64.03 -28.04 18.81
N THR A 192 -64.66 -26.95 18.34
CA THR A 192 -65.91 -27.00 17.55
C THR A 192 -65.65 -26.98 16.03
N CYS A 193 -64.39 -27.05 15.62
CA CYS A 193 -63.98 -27.07 14.21
C CYS A 193 -64.12 -28.50 13.64
N TYR A 194 -64.60 -28.62 12.41
CA TYR A 194 -64.59 -29.87 11.65
C TYR A 194 -63.38 -29.85 10.70
N GLY A 195 -62.38 -30.72 10.95
CA GLY A 195 -61.15 -30.83 10.14
C GLY A 195 -59.95 -30.01 10.66
N GLU A 196 -58.87 -29.97 9.88
CA GLU A 196 -57.58 -29.29 10.21
C GLU A 196 -57.60 -27.75 10.05
N LEU A 197 -58.78 -27.14 9.83
CA LEU A 197 -58.91 -25.71 9.59
C LEU A 197 -59.19 -24.95 10.90
N TYR A 198 -58.21 -24.15 11.33
CA TYR A 198 -58.37 -23.20 12.44
C TYR A 198 -59.47 -22.18 12.13
N SER A 199 -60.45 -22.03 13.04
CA SER A 199 -61.52 -21.03 12.91
C SER A 199 -61.47 -20.00 14.04
N ASN A 200 -61.53 -18.71 13.67
CA ASN A 200 -61.63 -17.59 14.61
C ASN A 200 -62.95 -17.60 15.41
N GLN A 201 -63.94 -18.39 14.96
CA GLN A 201 -65.21 -18.58 15.65
C GLN A 201 -65.12 -19.65 16.75
N CYS A 202 -64.14 -20.54 16.70
CA CYS A 202 -63.91 -21.50 17.78
C CYS A 202 -63.13 -20.84 18.92
N ARG A 203 -63.71 -20.88 20.13
CA ARG A 203 -63.08 -20.30 21.32
C ARG A 203 -61.70 -20.90 21.60
N ARG A 204 -61.54 -22.22 21.40
CA ARG A 204 -60.27 -22.93 21.59
C ARG A 204 -59.22 -22.47 20.59
N CYS A 205 -59.50 -22.60 19.28
CA CYS A 205 -58.57 -22.17 18.23
C CYS A 205 -58.17 -20.70 18.35
N ARG A 206 -59.11 -19.82 18.76
CA ARG A 206 -58.80 -18.40 18.99
C ARG A 206 -57.81 -18.18 20.14
N ILE A 207 -57.95 -18.94 21.23
CA ILE A 207 -57.03 -18.84 22.38
C ILE A 207 -55.68 -19.50 22.07
N GLU A 208 -55.66 -20.61 21.33
CA GLU A 208 -54.43 -21.23 20.82
C GLU A 208 -53.67 -20.26 19.91
N GLN A 209 -54.33 -19.65 18.92
CA GLN A 209 -53.74 -18.59 18.09
C GLN A 209 -53.25 -17.40 18.93
N GLN A 210 -54.00 -17.01 19.97
CA GLN A 210 -53.58 -15.95 20.88
C GLN A 210 -52.32 -16.33 21.67
N ALA A 211 -52.20 -17.59 22.10
CA ALA A 211 -51.03 -18.12 22.79
C ALA A 211 -49.82 -18.21 21.84
N ASP A 212 -50.03 -18.70 20.62
CA ASP A 212 -49.01 -18.81 19.57
C ASP A 212 -48.53 -17.44 19.07
N SER A 213 -49.38 -16.41 19.15
CA SER A 213 -49.01 -15.03 18.81
C SER A 213 -48.17 -14.30 19.87
N ILE A 214 -47.92 -14.92 21.04
CA ILE A 214 -47.04 -14.35 22.05
C ILE A 214 -45.60 -14.44 21.55
N GLY A 215 -45.10 -13.35 20.96
CA GLY A 215 -43.70 -13.19 20.59
C GLY A 215 -42.92 -12.42 21.66
N VAL A 216 -41.72 -12.88 21.96
CA VAL A 216 -40.71 -12.13 22.72
C VAL A 216 -39.44 -12.15 21.91
N SER A 217 -38.88 -10.98 21.63
CA SER A 217 -37.63 -10.90 20.89
C SER A 217 -36.45 -11.32 21.75
N ILE A 218 -35.46 -11.94 21.12
CA ILE A 218 -34.21 -12.27 21.81
C ILE A 218 -33.45 -11.01 22.22
N TYR A 219 -32.68 -11.14 23.30
CA TYR A 219 -31.70 -10.15 23.72
C TYR A 219 -30.31 -10.59 23.25
N GLU A 220 -29.58 -9.66 22.63
CA GLU A 220 -28.16 -9.84 22.31
C GLU A 220 -27.31 -8.79 23.05
N CYS A 221 -26.22 -9.24 23.68
CA CYS A 221 -25.29 -8.36 24.37
C CYS A 221 -24.58 -7.43 23.37
N PRO A 222 -24.55 -6.10 23.59
CA PRO A 222 -23.95 -5.16 22.64
C PRO A 222 -22.45 -5.33 22.46
N ILE A 223 -21.75 -5.88 23.46
CA ILE A 223 -20.29 -6.00 23.50
C ILE A 223 -19.89 -7.46 23.80
N PRO A 224 -18.74 -7.94 23.30
CA PRO A 224 -18.26 -9.30 23.59
C PRO A 224 -18.05 -9.58 25.07
N SER A 225 -18.23 -10.84 25.46
CA SER A 225 -18.00 -11.32 26.84
C SER A 225 -16.52 -11.45 27.18
N LYS A 226 -15.68 -11.82 26.20
CA LYS A 226 -14.23 -11.89 26.36
C LYS A 226 -13.67 -10.50 26.61
N ARG A 227 -12.90 -10.35 27.70
CA ARG A 227 -12.34 -9.07 28.15
C ARG A 227 -11.51 -8.37 27.07
N ALA A 228 -10.57 -9.08 26.44
CA ALA A 228 -9.72 -8.50 25.40
C ALA A 228 -10.54 -7.97 24.22
N SER A 229 -11.49 -8.77 23.72
CA SER A 229 -12.41 -8.38 22.65
C SER A 229 -13.21 -7.13 23.01
N ALA A 230 -13.78 -7.09 24.23
CA ALA A 230 -14.51 -5.92 24.72
C ALA A 230 -13.64 -4.66 24.81
N LEU A 231 -12.38 -4.79 25.25
CA LEU A 231 -11.42 -3.70 25.28
C LEU A 231 -11.02 -3.24 23.88
N ALA A 232 -10.87 -4.15 22.92
CA ALA A 232 -10.62 -3.83 21.51
C ALA A 232 -11.79 -3.02 20.93
N VAL A 233 -13.05 -3.47 21.12
CA VAL A 233 -14.25 -2.70 20.76
C VAL A 233 -14.20 -1.30 21.36
N MET A 234 -13.82 -1.22 22.64
CA MET A 234 -13.85 0.03 23.38
C MET A 234 -12.78 1.01 22.90
N PHE A 235 -11.60 0.50 22.53
CA PHE A 235 -10.56 1.26 21.89
C PHE A 235 -11.04 1.84 20.55
N GLU A 236 -11.65 1.04 19.69
CA GLU A 236 -12.14 1.49 18.39
C GLU A 236 -13.18 2.61 18.48
N LEU A 237 -14.11 2.48 19.44
CA LEU A 237 -15.14 3.48 19.69
C LEU A 237 -14.55 4.80 20.22
N ARG A 238 -13.46 4.73 21.01
CA ARG A 238 -12.87 5.88 21.72
C ARG A 238 -11.47 6.25 21.26
N MET A 239 -11.05 5.77 20.08
CA MET A 239 -9.68 5.91 19.62
C MET A 239 -9.26 7.38 19.54
N PRO A 240 -8.09 7.74 20.08
CA PRO A 240 -7.46 9.04 19.86
C PRO A 240 -7.34 9.34 18.35
N ILE A 241 -7.63 10.58 17.97
CA ILE A 241 -7.69 10.98 16.56
C ILE A 241 -6.34 10.86 15.85
N GLU A 242 -5.23 11.07 16.58
CA GLU A 242 -3.88 10.96 16.07
C GLU A 242 -3.56 9.52 15.62
N VAL A 243 -3.90 8.55 16.47
CA VAL A 243 -3.75 7.13 16.18
C VAL A 243 -4.66 6.71 15.02
N ARG A 244 -5.88 7.25 14.97
CA ARG A 244 -6.82 6.99 13.87
C ARG A 244 -6.29 7.49 12.53
N CYS A 245 -5.79 8.72 12.48
CA CYS A 245 -5.19 9.30 11.28
C CYS A 245 -4.00 8.46 10.79
N TYR A 246 -3.10 8.07 11.70
CA TYR A 246 -1.97 7.19 11.36
C TYR A 246 -2.45 5.86 10.78
N ARG A 247 -3.39 5.20 11.46
CA ARG A 247 -3.91 3.90 11.04
C ARG A 247 -4.61 3.96 9.68
N ASP A 248 -5.39 5.01 9.44
CA ASP A 248 -6.06 5.22 8.15
C ASP A 248 -5.05 5.42 7.01
N VAL A 249 -3.94 6.14 7.25
CA VAL A 249 -2.86 6.32 6.26
C VAL A 249 -2.15 5.00 5.95
N VAL A 250 -1.81 4.21 6.98
CA VAL A 250 -1.18 2.88 6.79
C VAL A 250 -2.11 1.96 6.00
N TRP A 251 -3.39 1.88 6.39
CA TRP A 251 -4.38 1.08 5.68
C TRP A 251 -4.56 1.56 4.23
N GLN A 252 -4.62 2.86 4.00
CA GLN A 252 -4.78 3.43 2.66
C GLN A 252 -3.58 3.14 1.76
N PHE A 253 -2.36 3.18 2.30
CA PHE A 253 -1.15 2.79 1.59
C PHE A 253 -1.12 1.30 1.24
N ALA A 254 -1.52 0.44 2.18
CA ALA A 254 -1.63 -1.00 1.94
C ALA A 254 -2.69 -1.34 0.87
N ASN A 255 -3.84 -0.64 0.87
CA ASN A 255 -5.00 -0.88 -0.01
C ASN A 255 -5.03 0.00 -1.27
N ARG A 256 -3.90 0.57 -1.67
CA ARG A 256 -3.84 1.73 -2.58
C ARG A 256 -4.44 1.54 -3.98
N PHE A 257 -4.63 0.31 -4.45
CA PHE A 257 -5.33 0.02 -5.71
C PHE A 257 -6.67 -0.72 -5.55
N GLN A 258 -7.01 -1.17 -4.33
CA GLN A 258 -8.25 -1.88 -4.06
C GLN A 258 -8.91 -1.34 -2.80
N LEU A 259 -9.65 -0.25 -2.98
CA LEU A 259 -10.33 0.45 -1.88
C LEU A 259 -11.68 -0.18 -1.50
N GLN A 260 -12.12 -1.23 -2.20
CA GLN A 260 -13.42 -1.88 -1.96
C GLN A 260 -13.21 -3.32 -1.51
N PRO A 261 -13.81 -3.73 -0.37
CA PRO A 261 -13.70 -5.09 0.12
C PRO A 261 -14.38 -6.07 -0.85
N VAL A 262 -13.73 -7.21 -1.08
CA VAL A 262 -14.26 -8.27 -1.97
C VAL A 262 -15.51 -8.93 -1.36
N ASN A 263 -15.59 -8.96 -0.02
CA ASN A 263 -16.70 -9.53 0.73
C ASN A 263 -17.50 -8.44 1.44
N ARG A 264 -18.83 -8.57 1.43
CA ARG A 264 -19.72 -7.67 2.15
C ARG A 264 -19.63 -7.97 3.65
N MET A 265 -18.89 -7.14 4.38
CA MET A 265 -18.82 -7.21 5.85
C MET A 265 -19.86 -6.29 6.49
N TYR A 266 -20.24 -6.59 7.72
CA TYR A 266 -21.19 -5.80 8.49
C TYR A 266 -20.45 -4.76 9.34
N GLU A 267 -20.63 -3.47 9.03
CA GLU A 267 -20.10 -2.39 9.88
C GLU A 267 -20.81 -2.39 11.23
N TRP A 268 -20.08 -2.51 12.34
CA TRP A 268 -20.67 -2.72 13.67
C TRP A 268 -21.69 -1.66 14.08
N LEU A 269 -21.36 -0.39 13.88
CA LEU A 269 -22.24 0.72 14.22
C LEU A 269 -23.44 0.88 13.27
N LYS A 270 -23.57 0.03 12.25
CA LYS A 270 -24.75 -0.04 11.37
C LYS A 270 -25.63 -1.27 11.63
N VAL A 271 -25.19 -2.21 12.48
CA VAL A 271 -25.94 -3.43 12.83
C VAL A 271 -26.81 -3.17 14.06
N ARG A 272 -28.12 -3.34 13.94
CA ARG A 272 -29.03 -3.32 15.11
C ARG A 272 -28.95 -4.67 15.84
N PRO A 273 -29.03 -4.70 17.19
CA PRO A 273 -29.25 -3.56 18.09
C PRO A 273 -27.97 -2.80 18.51
N HIS A 274 -26.78 -3.25 18.06
CA HIS A 274 -25.48 -2.71 18.47
C HIS A 274 -25.33 -1.22 18.15
N SER A 275 -25.79 -0.77 16.99
CA SER A 275 -25.81 0.65 16.60
C SER A 275 -26.46 1.51 17.70
N ASN A 276 -27.65 1.15 18.14
CA ASN A 276 -28.43 1.92 19.11
C ASN A 276 -27.76 1.97 20.49
N LYS A 277 -27.05 0.90 20.86
CA LYS A 277 -26.40 0.78 22.17
C LYS A 277 -25.01 1.40 22.21
N LEU A 278 -24.30 1.44 21.09
CA LEU A 278 -22.87 1.79 21.05
C LEU A 278 -22.55 3.10 20.34
N GLU A 279 -23.38 3.58 19.41
CA GLU A 279 -23.09 4.77 18.58
C GLU A 279 -22.81 6.03 19.41
N SER A 280 -23.52 6.22 20.52
CA SER A 280 -23.30 7.36 21.43
C SER A 280 -21.90 7.42 22.05
N TYR A 281 -21.17 6.30 22.05
CA TYR A 281 -19.80 6.25 22.55
C TYR A 281 -18.76 6.51 21.47
N PHE A 282 -19.11 6.48 20.18
CA PHE A 282 -18.17 6.70 19.09
C PHE A 282 -17.69 8.16 19.04
N THR A 283 -16.37 8.37 18.97
CA THR A 283 -15.77 9.73 18.91
C THR A 283 -14.97 10.00 17.63
N GLY A 284 -15.01 9.08 16.65
CA GLY A 284 -14.31 9.26 15.38
C GLY A 284 -15.13 10.05 14.35
N PRO A 285 -14.50 10.46 13.23
CA PRO A 285 -15.22 11.01 12.09
C PRO A 285 -15.90 9.89 11.27
N ASN A 286 -17.04 10.19 10.67
CA ASN A 286 -17.84 9.21 9.90
C ASN A 286 -17.14 8.68 8.64
N ASN A 287 -16.15 9.42 8.12
CA ASN A 287 -15.40 9.09 6.91
C ASN A 287 -14.06 8.38 7.19
N SER A 288 -13.89 7.79 8.38
CA SER A 288 -12.71 6.97 8.71
C SER A 288 -12.54 5.83 7.69
N LYS A 289 -11.31 5.58 7.25
CA LYS A 289 -11.00 4.51 6.27
C LYS A 289 -11.07 3.15 6.94
N VAL A 290 -10.47 3.02 8.13
CA VAL A 290 -10.53 1.79 8.91
C VAL A 290 -11.75 1.77 9.81
N LYS A 291 -12.55 0.72 9.66
CA LYS A 291 -13.78 0.52 10.43
C LYS A 291 -13.76 -0.82 11.14
N LEU A 292 -14.54 -0.85 12.21
CA LEU A 292 -14.83 -2.05 12.95
C LEU A 292 -16.01 -2.78 12.30
N VAL A 293 -15.76 -4.00 11.87
CA VAL A 293 -16.64 -4.81 11.05
C VAL A 293 -16.76 -6.22 11.63
N SER A 294 -17.69 -6.98 11.07
CA SER A 294 -17.91 -8.39 11.41
C SER A 294 -18.24 -9.18 10.15
N SER A 295 -17.69 -10.38 10.06
CA SER A 295 -18.05 -11.40 9.07
C SER A 295 -19.44 -12.00 9.30
N THR A 296 -19.92 -12.00 10.55
CA THR A 296 -21.28 -12.43 10.92
C THR A 296 -22.21 -11.22 11.15
N ASN A 297 -23.52 -11.42 10.96
CA ASN A 297 -24.54 -10.43 11.34
C ASN A 297 -25.08 -10.73 12.75
N SER A 298 -25.80 -9.77 13.33
CA SER A 298 -26.48 -9.94 14.61
C SER A 298 -27.52 -11.05 14.52
N ILE A 299 -27.52 -11.95 15.51
CA ILE A 299 -28.49 -13.05 15.57
C ILE A 299 -29.93 -12.53 15.62
N THR A 300 -30.17 -11.33 16.18
CA THR A 300 -31.50 -10.72 16.21
C THR A 300 -32.06 -10.37 14.83
N GLN A 301 -31.22 -10.37 13.79
CA GLN A 301 -31.63 -10.12 12.40
C GLN A 301 -31.84 -11.40 11.60
N SER A 302 -31.59 -12.58 12.19
CA SER A 302 -31.78 -13.86 11.51
C SER A 302 -33.27 -14.22 11.42
N HIS A 303 -33.71 -14.74 10.28
CA HIS A 303 -35.08 -15.22 10.14
C HIS A 303 -35.35 -16.38 11.11
N GLY A 304 -36.39 -16.24 11.95
CA GLY A 304 -36.72 -17.24 12.97
C GLY A 304 -35.82 -17.22 14.20
N ALA A 305 -35.11 -16.10 14.47
CA ALA A 305 -34.27 -15.96 15.64
C ALA A 305 -35.03 -16.02 16.97
N ASP A 306 -36.32 -15.65 16.97
CA ASP A 306 -37.13 -15.60 18.18
C ASP A 306 -37.67 -16.99 18.56
N PRO A 307 -37.28 -17.55 19.72
CA PRO A 307 -37.73 -18.86 20.15
C PRO A 307 -39.23 -18.89 20.46
N SER A 308 -39.85 -20.06 20.27
CA SER A 308 -41.23 -20.26 20.69
C SER A 308 -41.36 -20.23 22.22
N ILE A 309 -42.21 -19.35 22.73
CA ILE A 309 -42.50 -19.22 24.18
C ILE A 309 -43.00 -20.53 24.80
N ALA A 310 -43.67 -21.37 24.00
CA ALA A 310 -44.21 -22.65 24.42
C ALA A 310 -43.11 -23.66 24.80
N LEU A 311 -42.00 -23.68 24.04
CA LEU A 311 -40.99 -24.74 24.12
C LEU A 311 -39.65 -24.28 24.70
N ALA A 312 -39.24 -23.04 24.41
CA ALA A 312 -37.92 -22.54 24.72
C ALA A 312 -37.72 -22.29 26.21
N ALA A 313 -36.52 -22.53 26.75
CA ALA A 313 -36.13 -22.08 28.08
C ALA A 313 -35.96 -20.56 28.13
N ILE A 314 -35.85 -19.97 29.32
CA ILE A 314 -35.59 -18.53 29.46
C ILE A 314 -34.23 -18.16 28.86
N ASP A 315 -33.23 -19.03 29.04
CA ASP A 315 -31.86 -18.81 28.56
C ASP A 315 -31.77 -18.76 27.03
N ASP A 316 -32.70 -19.40 26.31
CA ASP A 316 -32.77 -19.36 24.84
C ASP A 316 -33.10 -17.96 24.28
N PHE A 317 -33.52 -17.02 25.13
CA PHE A 317 -33.76 -15.62 24.77
C PHE A 317 -32.58 -14.69 25.08
N LEU A 318 -31.48 -15.22 25.65
CA LEU A 318 -30.33 -14.44 26.09
C LEU A 318 -29.07 -14.86 25.32
N TYR A 319 -28.62 -14.02 24.40
CA TYR A 319 -27.42 -14.26 23.60
C TYR A 319 -26.28 -13.33 24.00
N GLU A 320 -25.09 -13.90 24.01
CA GLU A 320 -23.85 -13.13 23.96
C GLU A 320 -23.68 -12.49 22.57
N ASN A 321 -22.76 -11.54 22.47
CA ASN A 321 -22.45 -10.86 21.23
C ASN A 321 -22.08 -11.87 20.12
N SER A 322 -22.80 -11.84 19.02
CA SER A 322 -22.64 -12.75 17.88
C SER A 322 -21.72 -12.22 16.79
N LEU A 323 -21.25 -10.98 16.93
CA LEU A 323 -20.45 -10.31 15.93
C LEU A 323 -18.96 -10.53 16.21
N GLN A 324 -18.20 -10.81 15.15
CA GLN A 324 -16.74 -10.95 15.23
C GLN A 324 -16.07 -9.57 15.33
N VAL A 325 -14.97 -9.51 16.07
CA VAL A 325 -14.22 -8.26 16.30
C VAL A 325 -13.13 -8.12 15.23
N GLU A 326 -13.51 -7.58 14.08
CA GLU A 326 -12.62 -7.49 12.92
C GLU A 326 -12.44 -6.04 12.46
N LEU A 327 -11.31 -5.73 11.81
CA LEU A 327 -11.13 -4.48 11.09
C LEU A 327 -11.50 -4.65 9.62
N SER A 328 -11.88 -3.54 8.98
CA SER A 328 -12.07 -3.48 7.54
C SER A 328 -10.84 -4.07 6.83
N PRO A 329 -11.04 -5.04 5.92
CA PRO A 329 -9.96 -5.91 5.46
C PRO A 329 -8.90 -5.12 4.71
N THR A 330 -7.67 -5.63 4.79
CA THR A 330 -6.55 -5.16 3.99
C THR A 330 -6.36 -6.11 2.80
N HIS A 331 -6.48 -5.57 1.59
CA HIS A 331 -6.20 -6.24 0.33
C HIS A 331 -4.95 -5.60 -0.28
N ALA A 332 -3.79 -6.00 0.24
CA ALA A 332 -2.51 -5.58 -0.32
C ALA A 332 -2.35 -6.12 -1.75
N LEU A 333 -1.64 -5.37 -2.59
CA LEU A 333 -1.21 -5.89 -3.89
C LEU A 333 -0.36 -7.15 -3.68
N THR A 334 -0.43 -8.06 -4.66
CA THR A 334 0.56 -9.13 -4.69
C THR A 334 1.93 -8.52 -4.99
N PHE A 335 2.98 -9.08 -4.37
CA PHE A 335 4.34 -8.60 -4.59
C PHE A 335 4.74 -8.58 -6.07
N GLN A 336 4.23 -9.55 -6.84
CA GLN A 336 4.48 -9.66 -8.27
C GLN A 336 3.90 -8.46 -9.04
N ASP A 337 2.71 -8.01 -8.67
CA ASP A 337 2.08 -6.83 -9.28
C ASP A 337 2.88 -5.55 -8.95
N GLU A 338 3.35 -5.40 -7.71
CA GLU A 338 4.16 -4.25 -7.29
C GLU A 338 5.51 -4.21 -8.02
N ARG A 339 6.18 -5.36 -8.13
CA ARG A 339 7.42 -5.48 -8.89
C ARG A 339 7.23 -5.08 -10.35
N ARG A 340 6.11 -5.46 -10.95
CA ARG A 340 5.79 -5.10 -12.33
C ARG A 340 5.64 -3.59 -12.51
N LEU A 341 5.07 -2.87 -11.55
CA LEU A 341 4.98 -1.41 -11.56
C LEU A 341 6.36 -0.74 -11.43
N LEU A 342 7.30 -1.39 -10.75
CA LEU A 342 8.68 -0.92 -10.54
C LEU A 342 9.66 -1.39 -11.63
N THR A 343 9.19 -2.15 -12.62
CA THR A 343 10.03 -2.72 -13.67
C THR A 343 9.52 -2.29 -15.05
N PRO A 344 10.35 -1.64 -15.89
CA PRO A 344 9.94 -1.31 -17.25
C PRO A 344 9.65 -2.59 -18.05
N GLN A 345 8.69 -2.49 -18.98
CA GLN A 345 8.22 -3.64 -19.76
C GLN A 345 8.83 -3.59 -21.16
N LEU A 346 9.41 -4.71 -21.59
CA LEU A 346 9.95 -4.87 -22.94
C LEU A 346 8.83 -5.13 -23.94
N ASN A 347 8.57 -4.15 -24.79
CA ASN A 347 7.55 -4.27 -25.83
C ASN A 347 8.10 -4.84 -27.15
N HIS A 348 9.41 -4.71 -27.37
CA HIS A 348 10.04 -5.16 -28.61
C HIS A 348 9.96 -6.69 -28.71
N PRO A 349 9.41 -7.27 -29.79
CA PRO A 349 9.20 -8.71 -29.92
C PRO A 349 10.49 -9.53 -29.69
N ASP A 350 11.61 -9.01 -30.18
CA ASP A 350 12.90 -9.71 -30.09
C ASP A 350 13.47 -9.75 -28.66
N TYR A 351 13.04 -8.85 -27.78
CA TYR A 351 13.53 -8.75 -26.39
C TYR A 351 12.50 -9.19 -25.35
N LYS A 352 11.22 -9.27 -25.72
CA LYS A 352 10.11 -9.56 -24.80
C LYS A 352 10.29 -10.86 -24.00
N HIS A 353 10.88 -11.88 -24.61
CA HIS A 353 11.17 -13.15 -23.94
C HIS A 353 12.27 -13.05 -22.86
N LEU A 354 13.09 -11.99 -22.91
CA LEU A 354 14.14 -11.69 -21.95
C LEU A 354 13.66 -10.79 -20.80
N GLN A 355 12.35 -10.56 -20.63
CA GLN A 355 11.80 -9.72 -19.56
C GLN A 355 12.32 -10.13 -18.16
N PHE A 356 12.53 -11.43 -17.93
CA PHE A 356 13.08 -11.94 -16.67
C PHE A 356 14.45 -11.33 -16.33
N SER A 357 15.25 -10.97 -17.33
CA SER A 357 16.58 -10.38 -17.16
C SER A 357 16.53 -8.95 -16.65
N ILE A 358 15.39 -8.26 -16.79
CA ILE A 358 15.14 -6.94 -16.23
C ILE A 358 14.45 -7.05 -14.86
N GLU A 359 13.56 -8.02 -14.69
CA GLU A 359 12.75 -8.17 -13.47
C GLU A 359 13.54 -8.59 -12.22
N SER A 360 14.72 -9.18 -12.37
CA SER A 360 15.50 -9.72 -11.26
C SER A 360 16.99 -9.66 -11.57
N THR A 361 17.81 -9.78 -10.53
CA THR A 361 19.25 -10.06 -10.64
C THR A 361 19.61 -11.46 -10.15
N GLN A 362 18.63 -12.23 -9.65
CA GLN A 362 18.80 -13.53 -9.02
C GLN A 362 18.78 -14.66 -10.07
N PHE A 363 19.71 -14.62 -11.01
CA PHE A 363 19.92 -15.68 -11.99
C PHE A 363 21.38 -15.72 -12.44
N VAL A 364 21.77 -16.82 -13.06
CA VAL A 364 23.13 -17.03 -13.60
C VAL A 364 23.10 -17.03 -15.12
N GLN A 365 24.21 -16.62 -15.73
CA GLN A 365 24.38 -16.59 -17.20
C GLN A 365 24.05 -17.94 -17.87
N ASN A 366 24.35 -19.08 -17.23
CA ASN A 366 24.04 -20.41 -17.77
C ASN A 366 22.54 -20.61 -18.08
N ARG A 367 21.65 -19.93 -17.35
CA ARG A 367 20.21 -19.93 -17.66
C ARG A 367 19.95 -19.32 -19.03
N VAL A 368 20.54 -18.15 -19.30
CA VAL A 368 20.40 -17.42 -20.57
C VAL A 368 20.90 -18.29 -21.73
N ILE A 369 22.06 -18.94 -21.54
CA ILE A 369 22.65 -19.83 -22.53
C ILE A 369 21.74 -21.04 -22.80
N ALA A 370 21.13 -21.63 -21.77
CA ALA A 370 20.21 -22.75 -21.93
C ALA A 370 18.92 -22.36 -22.68
N GLU A 371 18.44 -21.13 -22.51
CA GLU A 371 17.24 -20.62 -23.19
C GLU A 371 17.49 -20.30 -24.69
N LEU A 372 18.75 -20.14 -25.13
CA LEU A 372 19.10 -19.88 -26.54
C LEU A 372 18.55 -20.92 -27.52
N SER A 373 18.44 -22.19 -27.10
CA SER A 373 17.95 -23.26 -27.96
C SER A 373 16.43 -23.20 -28.19
N GLN A 374 15.71 -22.38 -27.40
CA GLN A 374 14.25 -22.29 -27.39
C GLN A 374 13.73 -21.03 -28.09
N THR A 375 14.62 -20.12 -28.51
CA THR A 375 14.24 -18.85 -29.14
C THR A 375 14.20 -18.97 -30.66
N GLU A 376 13.12 -18.50 -31.30
CA GLU A 376 13.08 -18.26 -32.75
C GLU A 376 14.01 -17.07 -33.09
N GLN A 377 15.24 -17.36 -33.51
CA GLN A 377 16.35 -16.39 -33.52
C GLN A 377 16.20 -15.30 -34.60
N LYS A 378 15.84 -14.07 -34.19
CA LYS A 378 16.08 -12.83 -34.98
C LYS A 378 17.30 -12.04 -34.51
N LEU A 379 17.62 -12.08 -33.21
CA LEU A 379 18.82 -11.47 -32.65
C LEU A 379 20.06 -12.34 -32.92
N LYS A 380 21.22 -11.70 -33.03
CA LYS A 380 22.50 -12.43 -33.05
C LYS A 380 22.69 -13.14 -31.70
N PRO A 381 23.22 -14.38 -31.67
CA PRO A 381 23.42 -15.12 -30.43
C PRO A 381 24.19 -14.34 -29.36
N ASN A 382 25.27 -13.64 -29.73
CA ASN A 382 26.06 -12.84 -28.79
C ASN A 382 25.24 -11.69 -28.18
N GLN A 383 24.45 -10.98 -28.99
CA GLN A 383 23.58 -9.90 -28.53
C GLN A 383 22.55 -10.40 -27.52
N LEU A 384 21.96 -11.58 -27.77
CA LEU A 384 21.01 -12.20 -26.85
C LEU A 384 21.68 -12.59 -25.52
N ILE A 385 22.86 -13.24 -25.58
CA ILE A 385 23.61 -13.65 -24.39
C ILE A 385 23.97 -12.43 -23.54
N GLU A 386 24.51 -11.38 -24.16
CA GLU A 386 24.94 -10.18 -23.44
C GLU A 386 23.77 -9.43 -22.83
N PHE A 387 22.67 -9.24 -23.58
CA PHE A 387 21.46 -8.62 -23.06
C PHE A 387 20.90 -9.43 -21.88
N GLY A 388 20.68 -10.73 -22.09
CA GLY A 388 20.06 -11.59 -21.10
C GLY A 388 20.93 -11.79 -19.85
N SER A 389 22.26 -11.71 -19.99
CA SER A 389 23.21 -11.90 -18.88
C SER A 389 23.62 -10.60 -18.20
N PHE A 390 23.23 -9.43 -18.71
CA PHE A 390 23.67 -8.13 -18.20
C PHE A 390 23.43 -7.96 -16.69
N ARG A 391 22.33 -8.51 -16.19
CA ARG A 391 21.93 -8.42 -14.78
C ARG A 391 22.16 -9.72 -13.99
N SER A 392 22.90 -10.70 -14.51
CA SER A 392 23.17 -11.95 -13.79
C SER A 392 24.10 -11.68 -12.60
N GLY A 393 23.52 -11.48 -11.41
CA GLY A 393 24.23 -11.01 -10.22
C GLY A 393 24.29 -9.49 -10.13
N HIS A 394 23.76 -8.93 -9.03
CA HIS A 394 23.64 -7.48 -8.83
C HIS A 394 24.99 -6.74 -8.77
N ARG A 395 26.05 -7.41 -8.29
CA ARG A 395 27.39 -6.83 -8.18
C ARG A 395 28.14 -6.74 -9.53
N LEU A 396 27.65 -7.38 -10.58
CA LEU A 396 28.33 -7.46 -11.88
C LEU A 396 27.81 -6.44 -12.90
N GLN A 397 26.71 -5.75 -12.62
CA GLN A 397 26.03 -4.87 -13.57
C GLN A 397 26.95 -3.76 -14.12
N TRP A 398 27.77 -3.14 -13.27
CA TRP A 398 28.73 -2.11 -13.70
C TRP A 398 29.88 -2.67 -14.55
N TRP A 399 30.37 -3.86 -14.23
CA TRP A 399 31.39 -4.55 -15.03
C TRP A 399 30.84 -4.95 -16.41
N ASN A 400 29.61 -5.43 -16.46
CA ASN A 400 28.93 -5.76 -17.70
C ASN A 400 28.70 -4.51 -18.56
N LEU A 401 28.35 -3.37 -17.96
CA LEU A 401 28.26 -2.09 -18.66
C LEU A 401 29.59 -1.66 -19.26
N LEU A 402 30.68 -1.73 -18.48
CA LEU A 402 32.01 -1.39 -18.97
C LEU A 402 32.42 -2.29 -20.16
N THR A 403 32.08 -3.58 -20.09
CA THR A 403 32.34 -4.55 -21.16
C THR A 403 31.58 -4.21 -22.44
N ILE A 404 30.29 -3.87 -22.33
CA ILE A 404 29.47 -3.44 -23.48
C ILE A 404 30.04 -2.17 -24.10
N LEU A 405 30.45 -1.20 -23.27
CA LEU A 405 31.05 0.05 -23.75
C LEU A 405 32.44 -0.15 -24.36
N GLU A 406 33.15 -1.22 -24.05
CA GLU A 406 34.44 -1.54 -24.63
C GLU A 406 34.31 -2.28 -25.96
N LEU A 407 33.41 -3.27 -26.00
CA LEU A 407 33.26 -4.19 -27.12
C LEU A 407 32.24 -3.72 -28.17
N ASP A 408 31.51 -2.64 -27.88
CA ASP A 408 30.41 -2.11 -28.70
C ASP A 408 29.38 -3.19 -29.07
N SER A 409 29.11 -4.05 -28.08
CA SER A 409 28.49 -5.35 -28.28
C SER A 409 26.95 -5.31 -28.20
N LEU A 410 26.42 -4.32 -27.47
CA LEU A 410 25.03 -3.87 -27.52
C LEU A 410 24.97 -2.40 -27.92
N SER A 411 24.04 -2.06 -28.84
CA SER A 411 23.84 -0.68 -29.27
C SER A 411 23.07 0.13 -28.22
N LEU A 412 23.66 1.19 -27.68
CA LEU A 412 22.98 2.12 -26.76
C LEU A 412 21.83 2.89 -27.44
N GLY A 413 21.81 2.90 -28.78
CA GLY A 413 20.75 3.51 -29.58
C GLY A 413 19.49 2.65 -29.71
N GLU A 414 19.52 1.39 -29.25
CA GLU A 414 18.33 0.53 -29.22
C GLU A 414 17.54 0.75 -27.92
N GLU A 415 16.24 1.00 -28.05
CA GLU A 415 15.35 1.29 -26.92
C GLU A 415 15.39 0.21 -25.83
N SER A 416 15.34 -1.08 -26.21
CA SER A 416 15.37 -2.19 -25.24
C SER A 416 16.70 -2.26 -24.47
N VAL A 417 17.82 -1.96 -25.13
CA VAL A 417 19.15 -1.89 -24.50
C VAL A 417 19.24 -0.67 -23.57
N ALA A 418 18.72 0.48 -24.00
CA ALA A 418 18.64 1.67 -23.17
C ALA A 418 17.81 1.41 -21.89
N ILE A 419 16.64 0.77 -22.02
CA ILE A 419 15.80 0.35 -20.88
C ILE A 419 16.59 -0.56 -19.92
N LEU A 420 17.27 -1.59 -20.45
CA LEU A 420 18.07 -2.52 -19.65
C LEU A 420 19.15 -1.79 -18.85
N ILE A 421 19.92 -0.93 -19.50
CA ILE A 421 21.03 -0.19 -18.88
C ILE A 421 20.48 0.81 -17.85
N ILE A 422 19.56 1.68 -18.25
CA ILE A 422 18.98 2.72 -17.39
C ILE A 422 18.34 2.07 -16.15
N HIS A 423 17.48 1.07 -16.33
CA HIS A 423 16.86 0.41 -15.19
C HIS A 423 17.90 -0.22 -14.26
N SER A 424 18.91 -0.87 -14.81
CA SER A 424 19.97 -1.52 -14.03
C SER A 424 20.78 -0.56 -13.16
N ILE A 425 21.10 0.62 -13.67
CA ILE A 425 21.89 1.62 -12.94
C ILE A 425 21.03 2.51 -12.04
N LEU A 426 19.71 2.55 -12.25
CA LEU A 426 18.80 3.36 -11.45
C LEU A 426 18.08 2.56 -10.34
N GLN A 427 17.91 1.25 -10.50
CA GLN A 427 17.35 0.41 -9.44
C GLN A 427 18.28 0.38 -8.23
N TYR A 428 17.70 0.44 -7.03
CA TYR A 428 18.43 0.46 -5.77
C TYR A 428 19.16 -0.87 -5.54
N GLY A 429 18.47 -1.99 -5.72
CA GLY A 429 19.04 -3.33 -5.61
C GLY A 429 19.10 -3.86 -4.17
N PRO A 430 19.69 -5.05 -3.95
CA PRO A 430 19.64 -5.73 -2.67
C PRO A 430 20.13 -4.89 -1.50
N VAL A 431 19.36 -4.88 -0.42
CA VAL A 431 19.64 -4.08 0.79
C VAL A 431 20.09 -5.02 1.91
N THR A 432 21.32 -4.84 2.39
CA THR A 432 21.79 -5.60 3.57
C THR A 432 21.10 -5.11 4.84
N GLU A 433 20.71 -6.07 5.69
CA GLU A 433 20.18 -5.80 7.01
C GLU A 433 21.25 -5.22 7.94
N ASN A 434 22.51 -5.61 7.75
CA ASN A 434 23.63 -5.22 8.61
C ASN A 434 24.33 -3.95 8.06
N PRO A 435 24.16 -2.78 8.69
CA PRO A 435 24.76 -1.55 8.20
C PRO A 435 26.30 -1.56 8.24
N ASP A 436 26.91 -2.40 9.09
CA ASP A 436 28.37 -2.48 9.23
C ASP A 436 29.05 -3.17 8.03
N GLU A 437 28.28 -3.90 7.22
CA GLU A 437 28.77 -4.50 5.96
C GLU A 437 28.83 -3.49 4.80
N LEU A 438 28.20 -2.33 4.96
CA LEU A 438 28.15 -1.30 3.93
C LEU A 438 29.45 -0.48 3.89
N VAL A 439 30.04 -0.37 2.70
CA VAL A 439 31.19 0.54 2.46
C VAL A 439 30.77 2.01 2.63
N SER A 440 29.55 2.34 2.22
CA SER A 440 28.92 3.65 2.44
C SER A 440 27.52 3.43 2.98
N LYS A 441 27.17 4.13 4.07
CA LYS A 441 25.96 3.87 4.87
C LYS A 441 24.65 3.83 4.08
N TRP A 442 24.58 4.48 2.92
CA TRP A 442 23.37 4.58 2.10
C TRP A 442 23.49 3.93 0.71
N CYS A 443 24.70 3.53 0.30
CA CYS A 443 24.95 3.00 -1.04
C CYS A 443 24.82 1.48 -1.02
N PRO A 444 23.87 0.89 -1.77
CA PRO A 444 23.69 -0.56 -1.81
C PRO A 444 24.79 -1.23 -2.63
N GLU A 445 24.96 -2.54 -2.45
CA GLU A 445 26.08 -3.28 -3.04
C GLU A 445 26.13 -3.22 -4.56
N SER A 446 24.96 -3.10 -5.22
CA SER A 446 24.84 -2.99 -6.67
C SER A 446 25.59 -1.78 -7.23
N HIS A 447 25.81 -0.73 -6.43
CA HIS A 447 26.48 0.51 -6.84
C HIS A 447 27.87 0.68 -6.23
N ARG A 448 28.36 -0.30 -5.45
CA ARG A 448 29.65 -0.25 -4.75
C ARG A 448 30.83 0.00 -5.69
N GLN A 449 30.77 -0.51 -6.92
CA GLN A 449 31.85 -0.37 -7.89
C GLN A 449 32.15 1.10 -8.26
N LEU A 450 31.16 2.00 -8.13
CA LEU A 450 31.33 3.44 -8.37
C LEU A 450 32.10 4.16 -7.25
N LEU A 451 32.43 3.48 -6.16
CA LEU A 451 33.28 3.99 -5.09
C LEU A 451 34.77 3.71 -5.35
N ASP A 452 35.10 2.95 -6.40
CA ASP A 452 36.48 2.67 -6.81
C ASP A 452 36.95 3.68 -7.87
N ASP A 453 37.92 4.51 -7.52
CA ASP A 453 38.40 5.60 -8.38
C ASP A 453 38.99 5.10 -9.71
N HIS A 454 39.65 3.93 -9.71
CA HIS A 454 40.26 3.37 -10.92
C HIS A 454 39.19 2.90 -11.91
N PHE A 455 38.18 2.19 -11.42
CA PHE A 455 37.03 1.80 -12.22
C PHE A 455 36.29 3.01 -12.79
N VAL A 456 36.09 4.05 -11.99
CA VAL A 456 35.43 5.29 -12.44
C VAL A 456 36.24 5.98 -13.54
N ASP A 457 37.56 6.04 -13.42
CA ASP A 457 38.42 6.59 -14.48
C ASP A 457 38.29 5.81 -15.80
N GLU A 458 38.30 4.47 -15.75
CA GLU A 458 38.08 3.63 -16.93
C GLU A 458 36.70 3.84 -17.55
N LEU A 459 35.65 3.92 -16.72
CA LEU A 459 34.30 4.17 -17.19
C LEU A 459 34.17 5.55 -17.88
N ILE A 460 34.74 6.61 -17.29
CA ILE A 460 34.77 7.95 -17.89
C ILE A 460 35.47 7.94 -19.26
N LEU A 461 36.58 7.20 -19.38
CA LEU A 461 37.33 7.10 -20.63
C LEU A 461 36.46 6.48 -21.74
N ARG A 462 35.77 5.37 -21.45
CA ARG A 462 34.88 4.72 -22.42
C ARG A 462 33.67 5.58 -22.77
N LEU A 463 33.03 6.22 -21.79
CA LEU A 463 31.91 7.13 -22.04
C LEU A 463 32.32 8.32 -22.92
N ASN A 464 33.51 8.89 -22.69
CA ASN A 464 34.03 9.99 -23.52
C ASN A 464 34.22 9.57 -24.97
N ARG A 465 34.79 8.37 -25.22
CA ARG A 465 34.95 7.81 -26.58
C ARG A 465 33.61 7.76 -27.31
N HIS A 466 32.59 7.18 -26.68
CA HIS A 466 31.25 7.09 -27.24
C HIS A 466 30.61 8.47 -27.51
N LEU A 467 30.83 9.46 -26.64
CA LEU A 467 30.35 10.83 -26.88
C LEU A 467 31.04 11.49 -28.08
N ASP A 468 32.34 11.27 -28.26
CA ASP A 468 33.08 11.84 -29.40
C ASP A 468 32.58 11.26 -30.72
N GLU A 469 32.32 9.95 -30.77
CA GLU A 469 31.72 9.27 -31.93
C GLU A 469 30.29 9.76 -32.22
N CYS A 470 29.51 10.00 -31.16
CA CYS A 470 28.12 10.44 -31.27
C CYS A 470 27.98 11.90 -31.72
N THR A 471 28.98 12.76 -31.49
CA THR A 471 28.89 14.23 -31.69
C THR A 471 28.38 14.66 -33.07
N SER A 472 28.72 13.93 -34.14
CA SER A 472 28.27 14.19 -35.52
C SER A 472 26.97 13.48 -35.92
N LEU A 473 26.48 12.55 -35.11
CA LEU A 473 25.38 11.63 -35.40
C LEU A 473 24.14 11.99 -34.57
N TRP A 474 23.53 13.14 -34.86
CA TRP A 474 22.33 13.64 -34.15
C TRP A 474 21.12 12.69 -34.21
N GLN A 475 21.13 11.72 -35.13
CA GLN A 475 20.10 10.67 -35.28
C GLN A 475 20.17 9.57 -34.22
N ASN A 476 21.13 9.64 -33.29
CA ASN A 476 21.31 8.67 -32.22
C ASN A 476 21.14 9.32 -30.85
N GLU A 477 20.00 9.97 -30.65
CA GLU A 477 19.70 10.74 -29.44
C GLU A 477 19.67 9.89 -28.17
N LEU A 478 19.29 8.61 -28.31
CA LEU A 478 19.25 7.66 -27.20
C LEU A 478 20.64 7.39 -26.61
N VAL A 479 21.71 7.37 -27.42
CA VAL A 479 23.09 7.24 -26.92
C VAL A 479 23.42 8.38 -25.96
N LEU A 480 23.13 9.63 -26.36
CA LEU A 480 23.41 10.80 -25.52
C LEU A 480 22.60 10.75 -24.22
N VAL A 481 21.33 10.34 -24.28
CA VAL A 481 20.47 10.18 -23.10
C VAL A 481 21.04 9.11 -22.15
N VAL A 482 21.37 7.92 -22.65
CA VAL A 482 21.92 6.82 -21.84
C VAL A 482 23.23 7.23 -21.18
N ILE A 483 24.17 7.82 -21.94
CA ILE A 483 25.46 8.29 -21.41
C ILE A 483 25.25 9.39 -20.37
N THR A 484 24.31 10.31 -20.59
CA THR A 484 23.98 11.35 -19.62
C THR A 484 23.47 10.73 -18.33
N ILE A 485 22.54 9.77 -18.38
CA ILE A 485 22.01 9.11 -17.19
C ILE A 485 23.10 8.32 -16.45
N ILE A 486 23.97 7.60 -17.17
CA ILE A 486 25.14 6.93 -16.57
C ILE A 486 26.02 7.95 -15.85
N THR A 487 26.35 9.06 -16.52
CA THR A 487 27.20 10.13 -15.95
C THR A 487 26.57 10.75 -14.69
N MET A 488 25.27 11.04 -14.72
CA MET A 488 24.55 11.57 -13.57
C MET A 488 24.49 10.55 -12.41
N ARG A 489 24.39 9.25 -12.70
CA ARG A 489 24.48 8.20 -11.68
C ARG A 489 25.88 8.13 -11.07
N ILE A 490 26.93 8.26 -11.88
CA ILE A 490 28.30 8.35 -11.36
C ILE A 490 28.40 9.55 -10.41
N LEU A 491 27.98 10.76 -10.80
CA LEU A 491 27.98 11.94 -9.91
C LEU A 491 27.20 11.70 -8.60
N THR A 492 26.08 10.97 -8.70
CA THR A 492 25.24 10.65 -7.55
C THR A 492 25.97 9.76 -6.54
N VAL A 493 26.82 8.83 -6.98
CA VAL A 493 27.43 7.81 -6.11
C VAL A 493 28.92 8.04 -5.84
N CYS A 494 29.65 8.64 -6.78
CA CYS A 494 31.10 8.69 -6.78
C CYS A 494 31.67 9.44 -5.57
N ASN A 495 32.92 9.11 -5.29
CA ASN A 495 33.74 9.82 -4.32
C ASN A 495 34.13 11.22 -4.84
N SER A 496 34.41 12.15 -3.93
CA SER A 496 34.70 13.55 -4.26
C SER A 496 35.99 13.73 -5.09
N THR A 497 36.90 12.75 -5.08
CA THR A 497 38.19 12.78 -5.80
C THR A 497 38.08 12.77 -7.33
N ARG A 498 36.92 12.36 -7.86
CA ARG A 498 36.64 12.30 -9.31
C ARG A 498 35.45 13.16 -9.74
N GLU A 499 34.85 13.87 -8.81
CA GLU A 499 33.65 14.68 -9.03
C GLU A 499 33.84 15.70 -10.17
N GLU A 500 34.98 16.38 -10.23
CA GLU A 500 35.31 17.34 -11.28
C GLU A 500 35.36 16.69 -12.68
N LYS A 501 36.03 15.54 -12.82
CA LYS A 501 36.11 14.83 -14.11
C LYS A 501 34.74 14.37 -14.61
N VAL A 502 33.89 13.88 -13.69
CA VAL A 502 32.54 13.44 -14.04
C VAL A 502 31.65 14.65 -14.34
N ALA A 503 31.83 15.78 -13.64
CA ALA A 503 31.14 17.02 -13.94
C ALA A 503 31.51 17.56 -15.33
N ASP A 504 32.79 17.48 -15.72
CA ASP A 504 33.25 17.84 -17.07
C ASP A 504 32.60 16.96 -18.15
N LEU A 505 32.44 15.66 -17.88
CA LEU A 505 31.73 14.73 -18.75
C LEU A 505 30.25 15.13 -18.89
N ALA A 506 29.58 15.48 -17.78
CA ALA A 506 28.20 15.95 -17.79
C ALA A 506 28.04 17.27 -18.58
N LEU A 507 28.98 18.20 -18.43
CA LEU A 507 29.03 19.44 -19.20
C LEU A 507 29.27 19.16 -20.69
N LYS A 508 30.08 18.17 -21.04
CA LYS A 508 30.27 17.72 -22.43
C LYS A 508 28.96 17.18 -23.02
N CYS A 509 28.23 16.32 -22.29
CA CYS A 509 26.90 15.85 -22.72
C CYS A 509 25.95 17.02 -22.99
N ARG A 510 25.89 17.98 -22.07
CA ARG A 510 25.06 19.18 -22.21
C ARG A 510 25.41 19.99 -23.46
N ARG A 511 26.69 20.26 -23.70
CA ARG A 511 27.15 21.00 -24.89
C ARG A 511 26.77 20.30 -26.20
N ILE A 512 26.87 18.97 -26.25
CA ILE A 512 26.46 18.18 -27.42
C ILE A 512 24.95 18.31 -27.63
N GLY A 513 24.16 18.15 -26.56
CA GLY A 513 22.71 18.31 -26.62
C GLY A 513 22.27 19.70 -27.08
N GLU A 514 22.86 20.76 -26.54
CA GLU A 514 22.62 22.15 -26.95
C GLU A 514 22.93 22.35 -28.45
N LYS A 515 24.09 21.86 -28.91
CA LYS A 515 24.46 21.90 -30.33
C LYS A 515 23.46 21.17 -31.23
N TRP A 516 22.96 20.02 -30.80
CA TRP A 516 21.95 19.28 -31.58
C TRP A 516 20.61 20.01 -31.61
N ILE A 517 20.18 20.62 -30.50
CA ILE A 517 18.98 21.46 -30.46
C ILE A 517 19.10 22.60 -31.47
N ASP A 518 20.25 23.28 -31.53
CA ASP A 518 20.50 24.36 -32.49
C ASP A 518 20.47 23.87 -33.95
N LEU A 519 21.10 22.72 -34.23
CA LEU A 519 21.11 22.09 -35.56
C LEU A 519 19.71 21.69 -36.01
N ILE A 520 18.92 21.05 -35.13
CA ILE A 520 17.54 20.64 -35.42
C ILE A 520 16.66 21.87 -35.64
N SER A 521 16.78 22.88 -34.79
CA SER A 521 16.02 24.14 -34.91
C SER A 521 16.30 24.84 -36.23
N THR A 522 17.59 24.94 -36.61
CA THR A 522 18.00 25.53 -37.90
C THR A 522 17.48 24.70 -39.07
N SER A 523 17.53 23.37 -38.99
CA SER A 523 17.02 22.47 -40.03
C SER A 523 15.51 22.61 -40.23
N ILE A 524 14.74 22.69 -39.13
CA ILE A 524 13.28 22.90 -39.19
C ILE A 524 12.95 24.25 -39.85
N GLN A 525 13.67 25.32 -39.47
CA GLN A 525 13.51 26.64 -40.08
C GLN A 525 13.82 26.61 -41.59
N THR A 526 14.91 25.95 -41.98
CA THR A 526 15.36 25.86 -43.38
C THR A 526 14.40 25.02 -44.24
N ILE A 527 13.89 23.90 -43.71
CA ILE A 527 12.89 23.05 -44.40
C ILE A 527 11.56 23.80 -44.56
N SER A 528 11.15 24.57 -43.55
CA SER A 528 9.95 25.40 -43.68
C SER A 528 10.10 26.45 -44.79
N SER A 529 11.24 27.15 -44.89
CA SER A 529 11.48 28.09 -45.98
C SER A 529 11.58 27.40 -47.35
N SER A 530 12.32 26.28 -47.46
CA SER A 530 12.54 25.61 -48.75
C SER A 530 11.27 24.96 -49.30
N ARG A 531 10.41 24.41 -48.44
CA ARG A 531 9.15 23.78 -48.86
C ARG A 531 8.11 24.81 -49.29
N PHE A 532 8.12 26.01 -48.68
CA PHE A 532 7.34 27.15 -49.16
C PHE A 532 7.85 27.62 -50.52
N ASP A 533 9.17 27.74 -50.70
CA ASP A 533 9.77 28.15 -51.99
C ASP A 533 9.55 27.10 -53.10
N GLU A 534 9.61 25.80 -52.81
CA GLU A 534 9.31 24.74 -53.78
C GLU A 534 7.84 24.71 -54.19
N ILE A 535 6.90 24.90 -53.27
CA ILE A 535 5.47 24.99 -53.57
C ILE A 535 5.16 26.27 -54.38
N GLU A 536 5.81 27.39 -54.06
CA GLU A 536 5.65 28.65 -54.78
C GLU A 536 6.27 28.58 -56.19
N ASN A 537 7.42 27.91 -56.33
CA ASN A 537 8.05 27.65 -57.64
C ASN A 537 7.23 26.68 -58.49
N LEU A 538 6.65 25.63 -57.90
CA LEU A 538 5.70 24.74 -58.59
C LEU A 538 4.43 25.50 -59.02
N ARG A 539 3.90 26.39 -58.18
CA ARG A 539 2.77 27.26 -58.54
C ARG A 539 3.09 28.21 -59.69
N ARG A 540 4.28 28.82 -59.70
CA ARG A 540 4.71 29.71 -60.80
C ARG A 540 4.92 28.95 -62.11
N ALA A 541 5.50 27.75 -62.05
CA ALA A 541 5.71 26.89 -63.22
C ALA A 541 4.41 26.32 -63.82
N MET A 542 3.31 26.30 -63.07
CA MET A 542 1.98 25.88 -63.56
C MET A 542 1.17 27.03 -64.19
N VAL A 543 1.64 28.29 -64.09
CA VAL A 543 0.93 29.50 -64.57
C VAL A 543 1.61 30.12 -65.81
N THR A 544 2.77 29.59 -66.22
CA THR A 544 3.40 29.82 -67.53
C THR A 544 3.14 28.64 -68.44
#